data_AF-A0A2Z3GNL0-F1
#
_entry.id   AF-A0A2Z3GNL0-F1
#
_cell.length_a   1.000
_cell.length_b   1.000
_cell.length_c   1.000
_cell.angle_alpha   90.00
_cell.angle_beta   90.00
_cell.angle_gamma   90.00
#
_symmetry.space_group_name_H-M   'P 1'
#
loop_
_entity.id
_entity.type
_entity.pdbx_description
1 polymer ?
#
loop_
_entity_poly.entity_id
_entity_poly.type
_entity_poly.pdbx_seq_one_letter_code
_entity_poly.pdbx_strand_id
1 'polypeptide(L)'
;MGLAGSSVYRYAQPYRLQGLAGYQAAEQPGYWGLLSSGQRAGLCRELGQTLYTDCRAIADWLAATYSVRYSVSGLTDLLHRLRLLLQIDTAVPCQADAAAQTAFLTDTLAPLLAQAEAAVVCFADAAHPTHNTRATHV
;
A
#
# COMPACT_ATOMS: atom_id res chain seq x y z
N MET A 1 9.07 26.34 35.67
CA MET A 1 9.59 25.19 34.90
C MET A 1 9.09 23.91 35.57
N GLY A 2 8.09 23.24 34.98
CA GLY A 2 7.33 22.14 35.60
C GLY A 2 8.03 20.78 35.63
N LEU A 3 9.34 20.75 35.88
CA LEU A 3 10.11 19.51 35.99
C LEU A 3 10.46 19.25 37.46
N ALA A 4 10.10 18.08 37.97
CA ALA A 4 10.48 17.67 39.32
C ALA A 4 12.00 17.51 39.42
N GLY A 5 12.59 17.90 40.56
CA GLY A 5 14.04 17.81 40.79
C GLY A 5 14.60 16.39 40.62
N SER A 6 13.82 15.36 40.95
CA SER A 6 14.15 13.96 40.69
C SER A 6 14.41 13.66 39.21
N SER A 7 13.67 14.29 38.31
CA SER A 7 13.89 14.17 36.86
C SER A 7 15.22 14.79 36.45
N VAL A 8 15.57 15.94 37.02
CA VAL A 8 16.87 16.60 36.78
C VAL A 8 18.03 15.70 37.23
N TYR A 9 17.95 15.12 38.42
CA TYR A 9 19.01 14.21 38.91
C TYR A 9 19.10 12.92 38.10
N ARG A 10 17.96 12.37 37.66
CA ARG A 10 17.90 11.17 36.81
C ARG A 10 18.63 11.35 35.49
N TYR A 11 18.60 12.56 34.91
CA TYR A 11 19.31 12.85 33.66
C TYR A 11 20.74 13.38 33.86
N ALA A 12 20.99 14.12 34.94
CA ALA A 12 22.30 14.69 35.21
C ALA A 12 23.36 13.64 35.58
N GLN A 13 22.98 12.57 36.28
CA GLN A 13 23.92 11.55 36.73
C GLN A 13 24.49 10.70 35.58
N PRO A 14 23.70 10.13 34.65
CA PRO A 14 24.23 9.40 33.50
C PRO A 14 25.06 10.28 32.58
N TYR A 15 24.61 11.52 32.33
CA TYR A 15 25.34 12.49 31.51
C TYR A 15 26.74 12.80 32.08
N ARG A 16 26.83 13.00 33.40
CA ARG A 16 28.12 13.23 34.09
C ARG A 16 29.06 12.04 34.02
N LEU A 17 28.54 10.82 34.01
CA LEU A 17 29.34 9.60 34.01
C LEU A 17 29.79 9.18 32.60
N GLN A 18 28.94 9.39 31.59
CA GLN A 18 29.14 8.85 30.24
C GLN A 18 29.49 9.92 29.20
N GLY A 19 29.41 11.20 29.57
CA GLY A 19 29.51 12.32 28.63
C GLY A 19 28.35 12.35 27.63
N LEU A 20 28.36 13.35 26.75
CA LEU A 20 27.29 13.52 25.76
C LEU A 20 27.18 12.32 24.80
N ALA A 21 28.30 11.81 24.31
CA ALA A 21 28.34 10.70 23.36
C ALA A 21 27.82 9.38 23.96
N GLY A 22 28.21 9.07 25.20
CA GLY A 22 27.71 7.88 25.89
C GLY A 22 26.24 8.00 26.29
N TYR A 23 25.81 9.20 26.68
CA TYR A 23 24.41 9.49 26.97
C TYR A 23 23.52 9.31 25.72
N GLN A 24 23.95 9.81 24.56
CA GLN A 24 23.23 9.63 23.28
C GLN A 24 23.17 8.18 22.84
N ALA A 25 24.22 7.38 23.08
CA ALA A 25 24.22 5.96 22.76
C ALA A 25 23.31 5.13 23.69
N ALA A 26 23.13 5.59 24.95
CA ALA A 26 22.25 4.96 25.93
C ALA A 26 20.75 5.25 25.67
N GLU A 27 20.43 6.34 24.97
CA GLU A 27 19.10 6.56 24.40
C GLU A 27 18.90 5.60 23.23
N GLN A 28 18.47 4.39 23.61
CA GLN A 28 18.19 3.19 22.81
C GLN A 28 18.05 3.42 21.30
N PRO A 29 18.76 2.64 20.45
CA PRO A 29 18.49 2.64 19.03
C PRO A 29 17.01 2.33 18.80
N GLY A 30 16.31 3.24 18.11
CA GLY A 30 14.88 3.14 17.89
C GLY A 30 14.49 1.77 17.29
N TYR A 31 13.34 1.24 17.70
CA TYR A 31 12.87 -0.05 17.22
C TYR A 31 12.45 0.03 15.73
N TRP A 32 13.18 -0.68 14.88
CA TRP A 32 12.97 -0.67 13.42
C TRP A 32 11.98 -1.72 12.90
N GLY A 33 11.45 -2.57 13.77
CA GLY A 33 10.55 -3.68 13.42
C GLY A 33 11.21 -5.05 13.54
N LEU A 34 10.42 -6.11 13.28
CA LEU A 34 10.88 -7.51 13.38
C LEU A 34 11.65 -7.97 12.13
N LEU A 35 11.54 -7.25 11.01
CA LEU A 35 12.14 -7.66 9.74
C LEU A 35 13.48 -6.99 9.50
N SER A 36 14.44 -7.78 9.03
CA SER A 36 15.70 -7.27 8.50
C SER A 36 15.49 -6.49 7.20
N SER A 37 16.49 -5.72 6.78
CA SER A 37 16.48 -5.00 5.50
C SER A 37 16.23 -5.93 4.31
N GLY A 38 16.86 -7.11 4.31
CA GLY A 38 16.68 -8.13 3.26
C GLY A 38 15.26 -8.70 3.24
N GLN A 39 14.68 -8.99 4.41
CA GLN A 39 13.30 -9.48 4.50
C GLN A 39 12.29 -8.43 4.07
N ARG A 40 12.53 -7.15 4.37
CA ARG A 40 11.71 -6.03 3.89
C ARG A 40 11.73 -5.91 2.37
N ALA A 41 12.91 -6.04 1.76
CA ALA A 41 13.02 -6.06 0.29
C ALA A 41 12.31 -7.28 -0.32
N GLY A 42 12.36 -8.44 0.34
CA GLY A 42 11.59 -9.63 -0.03
C GLY A 42 10.08 -9.40 0.03
N LEU A 43 9.59 -8.81 1.13
CA LEU A 43 8.19 -8.44 1.28
C LEU A 43 7.72 -7.47 0.19
N CYS A 44 8.50 -6.42 -0.12
CA CYS A 44 8.13 -5.50 -1.21
C CYS A 44 8.03 -6.19 -2.58
N ARG A 45 8.85 -7.20 -2.82
CA ARG A 45 8.81 -7.98 -4.07
C ARG A 45 7.57 -8.84 -4.14
N GLU A 46 7.24 -9.56 -3.06
CA GLU A 46 6.04 -10.38 -2.97
C GLU A 46 4.78 -9.53 -3.20
N LEU A 47 4.67 -8.38 -2.52
CA LEU A 47 3.53 -7.47 -2.66
C LEU A 47 3.43 -6.84 -4.07
N GLY A 48 4.50 -6.85 -4.85
CA GLY A 48 4.47 -6.44 -6.26
C GLY A 48 4.06 -7.54 -7.23
N GLN A 49 4.07 -8.80 -6.80
CA GLN A 49 3.75 -9.97 -7.62
C GLN A 49 2.39 -10.57 -7.29
N THR A 50 1.97 -10.43 -6.04
CA THR A 50 0.76 -11.03 -5.50
C THR A 50 -0.14 -9.95 -4.93
N LEU A 51 -1.39 -9.89 -5.42
CA LEU A 51 -2.41 -9.03 -4.85
C LEU A 51 -2.99 -9.69 -3.59
N TYR A 52 -2.85 -9.01 -2.46
CA TYR A 52 -3.46 -9.41 -1.19
C TYR A 52 -4.66 -8.54 -0.90
N THR A 53 -5.78 -9.15 -0.51
CA THR A 53 -6.99 -8.43 -0.10
C THR A 53 -7.06 -8.18 1.41
N ASP A 54 -6.24 -8.88 2.20
CA ASP A 54 -6.21 -8.78 3.66
C ASP A 54 -4.76 -8.80 4.19
N CYS A 55 -4.50 -7.96 5.20
CA CYS A 55 -3.26 -7.97 5.97
C CYS A 55 -3.02 -9.32 6.66
N ARG A 56 -4.05 -10.08 7.03
CA ARG A 56 -3.86 -11.41 7.64
C ARG A 56 -3.13 -12.38 6.71
N ALA A 57 -3.48 -12.38 5.43
CA ALA A 57 -2.81 -13.24 4.44
C ALA A 57 -1.32 -12.89 4.29
N ILE A 58 -0.97 -11.60 4.37
CA ILE A 58 0.41 -11.14 4.37
C ILE A 58 1.12 -11.59 5.67
N ALA A 59 0.44 -11.52 6.83
CA ALA A 59 1.00 -11.97 8.10
C ALA A 59 1.27 -13.50 8.10
N ASP A 60 0.37 -14.28 7.52
CA ASP A 60 0.53 -15.73 7.36
C ASP A 60 1.70 -16.05 6.42
N TRP A 61 1.84 -15.31 5.32
CA TRP A 61 2.99 -15.44 4.43
C TRP A 61 4.31 -15.09 5.13
N LEU A 62 4.35 -14.03 5.94
CA LEU A 62 5.53 -13.67 6.74
C LEU A 62 5.89 -14.75 7.77
N ALA A 63 4.88 -15.37 8.39
CA ALA A 63 5.07 -16.46 9.32
C ALA A 63 5.60 -17.72 8.62
N ALA A 64 5.11 -18.03 7.42
CA ALA A 64 5.57 -19.18 6.64
C ALA A 64 6.98 -18.98 6.07
N THR A 65 7.24 -17.81 5.48
CA THR A 65 8.48 -17.54 4.72
C THR A 65 9.65 -17.15 5.63
N TYR A 66 9.39 -16.39 6.68
CA TYR A 66 10.44 -15.86 7.55
C TYR A 66 10.32 -16.27 9.02
N SER A 67 9.32 -17.07 9.39
CA SER A 67 9.04 -17.41 10.80
C SER A 67 8.81 -16.19 11.70
N VAL A 68 8.39 -15.06 11.10
CA VAL A 68 8.11 -13.81 11.82
C VAL A 68 6.61 -13.61 11.90
N ARG A 69 6.09 -13.52 13.14
CA ARG A 69 4.67 -13.29 13.40
C ARG A 69 4.40 -11.82 13.64
N TYR A 70 3.51 -11.25 12.84
CA TYR A 70 2.96 -9.92 13.05
C TYR A 70 1.51 -10.00 13.54
N SER A 71 1.12 -9.07 14.42
CA SER A 71 -0.29 -8.74 14.59
C SER A 71 -0.77 -7.96 13.36
N VAL A 72 -2.08 -7.96 13.11
CA VAL A 72 -2.66 -7.15 12.02
C VAL A 72 -2.27 -5.68 12.16
N SER A 73 -2.39 -5.10 13.36
CA SER A 73 -2.00 -3.71 13.62
C SER A 73 -0.52 -3.45 13.37
N GLY A 74 0.37 -4.33 13.85
CA GLY A 74 1.80 -4.17 13.67
C GLY A 74 2.23 -4.30 12.22
N LEU A 75 1.52 -5.14 11.45
CA LEU A 75 1.74 -5.25 10.01
C LEU A 75 1.22 -4.01 9.27
N THR A 76 0.05 -3.49 9.62
CA THR A 76 -0.46 -2.22 9.08
C THR A 76 0.53 -1.08 9.32
N ASP A 77 1.06 -0.96 10.54
CA ASP A 77 2.08 0.05 10.88
C ASP A 77 3.38 -0.14 10.07
N LEU A 78 3.80 -1.40 9.86
CA LEU A 78 4.94 -1.71 9.02
C LEU A 78 4.69 -1.28 7.57
N LEU A 79 3.55 -1.62 6.99
CA LEU A 79 3.21 -1.28 5.60
C LEU A 79 3.14 0.24 5.39
N HIS A 80 2.53 0.96 6.32
CA HIS A 80 2.54 2.43 6.32
C HIS A 80 3.96 3.00 6.37
N ARG A 81 4.83 2.45 7.21
CA ARG A 81 6.24 2.87 7.30
C ARG A 81 7.00 2.59 6.01
N LEU A 82 6.66 1.52 5.30
CA LEU A 82 7.21 1.18 3.98
C LEU A 82 6.59 2.01 2.83
N ARG A 83 5.63 2.90 3.14
CA ARG A 83 4.83 3.64 2.15
C ARG A 83 4.09 2.74 1.16
N LEU A 84 3.80 1.52 1.57
CA LEU A 84 2.96 0.59 0.85
C LEU A 84 1.55 0.77 1.37
N LEU A 85 0.75 1.59 0.68
CA LEU A 85 -0.68 1.65 0.92
C LEU A 85 -1.33 0.47 0.21
N LEU A 86 -2.20 -0.26 0.92
CA LEU A 86 -3.13 -1.15 0.28
C LEU A 86 -4.12 -0.27 -0.52
N GLN A 87 -3.89 -0.16 -1.82
CA GLN A 87 -4.84 0.50 -2.72
C GLN A 87 -6.06 -0.42 -2.79
N ILE A 88 -7.23 0.12 -2.46
CA ILE A 88 -8.48 -0.55 -2.76
C ILE A 88 -8.67 -0.40 -4.26
N ASP A 89 -8.62 -1.51 -4.99
CA ASP A 89 -8.81 -1.47 -6.44
C ASP A 89 -10.19 -0.87 -6.75
N THR A 90 -10.19 0.13 -7.63
CA THR A 90 -11.44 0.69 -8.16
C THR A 90 -12.16 -0.44 -8.89
N ALA A 91 -13.41 -0.73 -8.50
CA ALA A 91 -14.20 -1.79 -9.11
C ALA A 91 -14.19 -1.64 -10.64
N VAL A 92 -13.56 -2.59 -11.32
CA VAL A 92 -13.61 -2.69 -12.77
C VAL A 92 -14.98 -3.25 -13.14
N PRO A 93 -15.70 -2.68 -14.13
CA PRO A 93 -16.98 -3.23 -14.56
C PRO A 93 -16.83 -4.72 -14.88
N CYS A 94 -17.71 -5.52 -14.28
CA CYS A 94 -17.62 -6.98 -14.19
C CYS A 94 -17.68 -7.73 -15.54
N GLN A 95 -17.67 -7.02 -16.67
CA GLN A 95 -17.86 -7.56 -18.03
C GLN A 95 -16.72 -7.17 -18.99
N ALA A 96 -15.54 -6.80 -18.49
CA ALA A 96 -14.40 -6.51 -19.35
C ALA A 96 -13.86 -7.81 -20.00
N ASP A 97 -14.22 -8.06 -21.25
CA ASP A 97 -13.65 -9.10 -22.11
C ASP A 97 -12.58 -8.50 -23.01
N ALA A 98 -11.31 -8.84 -22.74
CA ALA A 98 -10.17 -8.32 -23.48
C ALA A 98 -10.17 -8.70 -24.96
N ALA A 99 -10.65 -9.91 -25.31
CA ALA A 99 -10.74 -10.35 -26.69
C ALA A 99 -11.84 -9.57 -27.43
N ALA A 100 -13.00 -9.41 -26.82
CA ALA A 100 -14.09 -8.61 -27.37
C ALA A 100 -13.70 -7.13 -27.54
N GLN A 101 -12.96 -6.56 -26.58
CA GLN A 101 -12.44 -5.19 -26.68
C GLN A 101 -11.44 -5.04 -27.84
N THR A 102 -10.52 -6.00 -28.00
CA THR A 102 -9.53 -5.99 -29.08
C THR A 102 -10.19 -6.13 -30.45
N ALA A 103 -11.18 -7.01 -30.57
CA ALA A 103 -11.98 -7.18 -31.78
C ALA A 103 -12.76 -5.89 -32.11
N PHE A 104 -13.40 -5.25 -31.12
CA PHE A 104 -14.10 -3.99 -31.32
C PHE A 104 -13.18 -2.88 -31.85
N LEU A 105 -11.98 -2.73 -31.27
CA LEU A 105 -11.01 -1.72 -31.72
C LEU A 105 -10.61 -1.92 -33.19
N THR A 106 -10.36 -3.17 -33.57
CA THR A 106 -9.82 -3.51 -34.90
C THR A 106 -10.92 -3.54 -35.96
N ASP A 107 -12.03 -4.21 -35.67
CA ASP A 107 -13.06 -4.56 -36.66
C ASP A 107 -14.15 -3.51 -36.75
N THR A 108 -14.33 -2.68 -35.71
CA THR A 108 -15.41 -1.69 -35.64
C THR A 108 -14.88 -0.27 -35.57
N LEU A 109 -14.03 0.05 -34.60
CA LEU A 109 -13.61 1.43 -34.34
C LEU A 109 -12.67 1.96 -35.43
N ALA A 110 -11.62 1.21 -35.79
CA ALA A 110 -10.66 1.62 -36.82
C ALA A 110 -11.32 1.92 -38.18
N PRO A 111 -12.21 1.07 -38.74
CA PRO A 111 -12.87 1.37 -40.00
C PRO A 111 -13.89 2.52 -39.89
N LEU A 112 -14.58 2.68 -38.75
CA LEU A 112 -15.48 3.81 -38.52
C LEU A 112 -14.72 5.15 -38.53
N LEU A 113 -13.55 5.20 -37.88
CA LEU A 113 -12.71 6.39 -37.86
C LEU A 113 -12.11 6.70 -39.24
N ALA A 114 -11.72 5.67 -40.00
CA ALA A 114 -11.20 5.85 -41.35
C ALA A 114 -12.24 6.41 -42.34
N GLN A 115 -13.52 6.07 -42.17
CA GLN A 115 -14.61 6.59 -43.01
C GLN A 115 -15.03 8.02 -42.64
N ALA A 116 -14.66 8.50 -41.45
CA ALA A 116 -15.11 9.77 -40.91
C ALA A 116 -14.17 10.94 -41.25
N GLU A 117 -13.56 10.96 -42.45
CA GLU A 117 -12.48 11.90 -42.86
C GLU A 117 -12.69 13.38 -42.44
N ALA A 118 -13.93 13.87 -42.44
CA ALA A 118 -14.30 15.21 -41.96
C ALA A 118 -15.52 15.22 -41.01
N ALA A 119 -16.00 14.05 -40.60
CA ALA A 119 -17.19 13.88 -39.76
C ALA A 119 -16.80 13.51 -38.33
N VAL A 120 -17.56 13.98 -37.35
CA VAL A 120 -17.34 13.61 -35.94
C VAL A 120 -18.09 12.32 -35.64
N VAL A 121 -17.37 11.27 -35.23
CA VAL A 121 -17.98 10.05 -34.72
C VAL A 121 -18.41 10.29 -33.27
N CYS A 122 -19.73 10.37 -33.04
CA CYS A 122 -20.31 10.52 -31.71
C CYS A 122 -20.85 9.18 -31.23
N PHE A 123 -20.36 8.70 -30.07
CA PHE A 123 -20.97 7.58 -29.35
C PHE A 123 -21.92 8.15 -28.30
N ALA A 124 -23.20 7.77 -28.38
CA ALA A 124 -24.21 8.15 -27.40
C ALA A 124 -24.66 6.91 -26.63
N ASP A 125 -24.67 7.00 -25.31
CA ASP A 125 -25.21 5.99 -24.42
C ASP A 125 -26.30 6.61 -23.53
N ALA A 126 -27.35 5.86 -23.24
CA ALA A 126 -28.46 6.31 -22.42
C ALA A 126 -28.26 5.77 -20.99
N ALA A 127 -27.71 6.59 -20.11
CA ALA A 127 -27.61 6.27 -18.69
C ALA A 127 -28.86 6.73 -17.93
N HIS A 128 -29.52 5.84 -17.19
CA HIS A 128 -30.57 6.25 -16.25
C HIS A 128 -29.93 6.99 -15.06
N PRO A 129 -30.42 8.18 -14.65
CA PRO A 129 -29.77 9.02 -13.64
C PRO A 129 -29.53 8.32 -12.29
N THR A 130 -30.33 7.31 -11.96
CA THR A 130 -30.27 6.57 -10.69
C THR A 130 -29.85 5.11 -10.79
N HIS A 131 -29.68 4.52 -11.98
CA HIS A 131 -29.35 3.09 -12.10
C HIS A 131 -27.88 2.79 -12.41
N ASN A 132 -27.05 3.80 -12.74
CA ASN A 132 -25.66 3.58 -13.15
C ASN A 132 -24.61 4.20 -12.20
N THR A 133 -24.97 4.46 -10.94
CA THR A 133 -24.12 5.18 -9.97
C THR A 133 -23.31 4.28 -9.03
N ARG A 134 -23.47 2.95 -9.10
CA ARG A 134 -22.78 2.03 -8.19
C ARG A 134 -22.33 0.76 -8.91
N ALA A 135 -21.07 0.40 -8.73
CA ALA A 135 -20.55 -0.90 -9.15
C ALA A 135 -21.20 -2.02 -8.31
N THR A 136 -21.68 -3.07 -8.98
CA THR A 136 -22.45 -4.17 -8.36
C THR A 136 -21.55 -5.19 -7.66
N HIS A 137 -20.23 -5.16 -7.88
CA HIS A 137 -19.28 -6.05 -7.24
C HIS A 137 -18.20 -5.26 -6.50
N VAL A 138 -18.08 -5.55 -5.21
CA VAL A 138 -17.00 -5.15 -4.29
C VAL A 138 -16.35 -6.43 -3.78
#